data_AF-A0A9D7H325-F1
#
_entry.id   AF-A0A9D7H325-F1
#
_cell.length_a   1.000
_cell.length_b   1.000
_cell.length_c   1.000
_cell.angle_alpha   90.00
_cell.angle_beta   90.00
_cell.angle_gamma   90.00
#
_symmetry.space_group_name_H-M   'P 1'
#
loop_
_entity.id
_entity.type
_entity.pdbx_description
1 polymer ?
#
loop_
_entity_poly.entity_id
_entity_poly.type
_entity_poly.pdbx_seq_one_letter_code
_entity_poly.pdbx_strand_id
1 'polypeptide(L)'
;MFRRARLAPEEPGALRIDYGELPKGKPPTWPEVVPPRLIGWFVFGGLVDIVRGVSSHVAIGRGHRRGKALDAYFAPCRVDAEP
;
A
#
# COMPACT_ATOMS: atom_id res chain seq x y z
N MET A 1 -12.23 1.74 5.69
CA MET A 1 -12.22 3.11 5.13
C MET A 1 -10.78 3.63 5.15
N PHE A 2 -10.08 3.65 4.00
CA PHE A 2 -8.69 4.12 3.89
C PHE A 2 -8.62 5.65 3.98
N ARG A 3 -8.79 6.22 5.16
CA ARG A 3 -8.88 7.68 5.32
C ARG A 3 -7.57 8.46 5.15
N ARG A 4 -6.43 7.81 4.83
CA ARG A 4 -5.11 8.47 4.71
C ARG A 4 -4.13 7.84 3.71
N ALA A 5 -4.61 7.27 2.60
CA ALA A 5 -3.69 6.98 1.49
C ALA A 5 -3.41 8.28 0.71
N ARG A 6 -2.16 8.53 0.35
CA ARG A 6 -1.82 9.71 -0.48
C ARG A 6 -2.33 9.45 -1.90
N LEU A 7 -2.78 10.50 -2.57
CA LEU A 7 -3.04 10.41 -4.01
C LEU A 7 -1.74 10.13 -4.76
N ALA A 8 -1.81 9.30 -5.79
CA ALA A 8 -0.72 9.08 -6.72
C ALA A 8 -0.68 10.27 -7.71
N PRO A 9 0.35 11.13 -7.68
CA PRO A 9 0.44 12.26 -8.63
C PRO A 9 0.57 11.79 -10.08
N GLU A 10 1.13 10.60 -10.30
CA GLU A 10 1.30 9.98 -11.61
C GLU A 10 0.01 9.40 -12.21
N GLU A 11 -1.02 9.12 -11.39
CA GLU A 11 -2.27 8.51 -11.85
C GLU A 11 -3.48 9.17 -11.12
N PRO A 12 -4.17 10.12 -11.77
CA PRO A 12 -5.27 10.85 -11.15
C PRO A 12 -6.36 9.94 -10.57
N GLY A 13 -6.70 10.16 -9.30
CA GLY A 13 -7.72 9.38 -8.58
C GLY A 13 -7.23 8.03 -8.02
N ALA A 14 -5.98 7.65 -8.29
CA ALA A 14 -5.37 6.49 -7.65
C ALA A 14 -4.72 6.84 -6.31
N LEU A 15 -4.54 5.83 -5.49
CA LEU A 15 -3.90 5.87 -4.18
C LEU A 15 -2.48 5.29 -4.27
N ARG A 16 -1.56 5.90 -3.52
CA ARG A 16 -0.17 5.50 -3.41
C ARG A 16 0.09 4.85 -2.04
N ILE A 17 0.57 3.61 -2.05
CA ILE A 17 0.97 2.86 -0.86
C ILE A 17 2.49 2.67 -0.92
N ASP A 18 3.22 3.40 -0.08
CA ASP A 18 4.68 3.35 -0.03
C ASP A 18 5.15 2.42 1.10
N TYR A 19 5.83 1.32 0.75
CA TYR A 19 6.31 0.34 1.72
C TYR A 19 7.46 0.86 2.58
N GLY A 20 8.10 1.97 2.19
CA GLY A 20 9.10 2.65 3.01
C GLY A 20 8.51 3.62 4.04
N GLU A 21 7.21 3.94 3.97
CA GLU A 21 6.58 4.87 4.90
C GLU A 21 6.30 4.20 6.25
N LEU A 22 6.85 4.76 7.32
CA LEU A 22 6.55 4.30 8.67
C LEU A 22 5.14 4.76 9.10
N PRO A 23 4.34 3.86 9.70
CA PRO A 23 3.07 4.22 10.30
C PRO A 23 3.23 5.35 11.34
N LYS A 24 2.40 6.39 11.24
CA LYS A 24 2.41 7.51 12.19
C LYS A 24 1.77 7.17 13.55
N GLY A 25 1.20 5.99 13.68
CA GLY A 25 0.55 5.53 14.90
C GLY A 25 0.32 4.02 14.85
N LYS A 26 0.19 3.45 16.04
CA LYS A 26 -0.15 2.04 16.26
C LYS A 26 -1.10 1.92 17.45
N PRO A 27 -1.93 0.86 17.51
CA PRO A 27 -2.61 0.47 18.74
C PRO A 27 -1.61 0.31 19.91
N PRO A 28 -2.04 0.57 21.15
CA PRO A 28 -1.16 0.45 22.32
C PRO A 28 -0.53 -0.94 22.46
N THR A 29 -1.30 -1.99 22.14
CA THR A 29 -0.90 -3.40 22.26
C THR A 29 0.08 -3.88 21.18
N TRP A 30 0.30 -3.09 20.12
CA TRP A 30 1.19 -3.50 19.03
C TRP A 30 2.67 -3.31 19.42
N PRO A 31 3.59 -4.08 18.83
CA PRO A 31 5.02 -3.86 18.96
C PRO A 31 5.44 -2.45 18.52
N GLU A 32 6.62 -2.01 18.94
CA GLU A 32 7.22 -0.76 18.46
C GLU A 32 7.33 -0.75 16.93
N VAL A 33 6.99 0.39 16.32
CA VAL A 33 7.18 0.59 14.88
C VAL A 33 8.67 0.80 14.62
N VAL A 34 9.29 -0.12 13.90
CA VAL A 34 10.70 -0.01 13.51
C VAL A 34 10.83 0.08 12.00
N PRO A 35 11.81 0.84 11.48
CA PRO A 35 12.08 0.86 10.04
C PRO A 35 12.52 -0.53 9.55
N PRO A 36 12.22 -0.88 8.28
CA PRO A 36 12.65 -2.14 7.71
C PRO A 36 14.18 -2.23 7.70
N ARG A 37 14.71 -3.39 8.13
CA ARG A 37 16.15 -3.70 8.14
C ARG A 37 16.40 -4.96 7.32
N LEU A 38 17.63 -5.08 6.80
CA LEU A 38 18.12 -6.27 6.09
C LEU A 38 17.13 -6.79 5.05
N ILE A 39 16.58 -7.99 5.26
CA ILE A 39 15.69 -8.68 4.34
C ILE A 39 14.42 -7.88 4.02
N GLY A 40 13.85 -7.16 5.00
CA GLY A 40 12.67 -6.35 4.78
C GLY A 40 12.94 -5.21 3.81
N TRP A 41 14.12 -4.58 3.93
CA TRP A 41 14.55 -3.56 2.98
C TRP A 41 14.91 -4.16 1.62
N PHE A 42 15.52 -5.34 1.57
CA PHE A 42 15.84 -6.01 0.31
C PHE A 42 14.57 -6.37 -0.50
N VAL A 43 13.53 -6.88 0.17
CA VAL A 43 12.29 -7.32 -0.48
C VAL A 43 11.42 -6.12 -0.86
N PHE A 44 11.22 -5.15 0.04
CA PHE A 44 10.24 -4.07 -0.14
C PHE A 44 10.86 -2.69 -0.44
N GLY A 45 12.19 -2.57 -0.40
CA GLY A 45 12.89 -1.31 -0.61
C GLY A 45 12.53 -0.66 -1.96
N GLY A 46 12.02 0.56 -1.88
CA GLY A 46 11.59 1.35 -3.03
C GLY A 46 10.37 0.78 -3.77
N LEU A 47 9.62 -0.13 -3.16
CA LEU A 47 8.35 -0.64 -3.68
C LEU A 47 7.21 0.32 -3.29
N VAL A 48 6.39 0.65 -4.28
CA VAL A 48 5.21 1.50 -4.15
C VAL A 48 4.09 0.84 -4.93
N ASP A 49 2.93 0.64 -4.32
CA ASP A 49 1.74 0.22 -5.05
C ASP A 49 0.89 1.44 -5.41
N ILE A 50 0.47 1.50 -6.68
CA ILE A 50 -0.53 2.44 -7.16
C ILE A 50 -1.83 1.67 -7.30
N VAL A 51 -2.88 2.11 -6.60
CA VAL A 51 -4.13 1.38 -6.44
C VAL A 51 -5.33 2.25 -6.79
N ARG A 52 -6.22 1.75 -7.65
CA ARG A 52 -7.46 2.42 -8.06
C ARG A 52 -8.68 1.60 -7.64
N GLY A 53 -9.69 2.28 -7.12
CA GLY A 53 -10.98 1.65 -6.79
C GLY A 53 -11.73 1.21 -8.05
N VAL A 54 -12.32 0.02 -8.02
CA VAL A 54 -13.14 -0.54 -9.10
C VAL A 54 -14.60 -0.66 -8.68
N SER A 55 -14.84 -1.11 -7.43
CA SER A 55 -16.17 -1.17 -6.82
C SER A 55 -16.08 -0.89 -5.32
N SER A 56 -17.20 -0.94 -4.60
CA SER A 56 -17.24 -0.73 -3.13
C SER A 56 -16.32 -1.67 -2.34
N HIS A 57 -15.98 -2.84 -2.89
CA HIS A 57 -15.18 -3.87 -2.22
C HIS A 57 -13.93 -4.28 -3.00
N VAL A 58 -13.76 -3.83 -4.24
CA VAL A 58 -12.66 -4.24 -5.11
C VAL A 58 -11.84 -3.04 -5.54
N ALA A 59 -10.52 -3.18 -5.45
CA ALA A 59 -9.59 -2.28 -6.12
C ALA A 59 -8.67 -3.08 -7.05
N ILE A 60 -7.92 -2.38 -7.90
CA ILE A 60 -6.84 -2.95 -8.71
C ILE A 60 -5.56 -2.17 -8.42
N GLY A 61 -4.45 -2.88 -8.27
CA GLY A 61 -3.15 -2.31 -7.99
C GLY A 61 -2.07 -2.78 -8.94
N ARG A 62 -1.04 -1.94 -9.11
CA ARG A 62 0.20 -2.28 -9.81
C ARG A 62 1.41 -1.86 -8.97
N GLY A 63 2.36 -2.78 -8.83
CA GLY A 63 3.63 -2.51 -8.15
C GLY A 63 4.56 -1.64 -9.00
N HIS A 64 5.24 -0.71 -8.34
CA HIS A 64 6.26 0.15 -8.91
C HIS A 64 7.52 0.09 -8.06
N ARG A 65 8.69 -0.08 -8.68
CA ARG A 65 9.99 -0.09 -8.01
C ARG A 65 10.78 1.14 -8.46
N ARG A 66 11.09 2.05 -7.53
CA ARG A 66 11.89 3.24 -7.80
C ARG A 66 11.36 4.03 -9.02
N GLY A 67 10.03 4.21 -9.08
CA GLY A 67 9.34 4.93 -10.16
C GLY A 67 9.11 4.13 -11.45
N LYS A 68 9.60 2.89 -11.56
CA LYS A 68 9.35 2.03 -12.71
C LYS A 68 8.23 1.04 -12.42
N ALA A 69 7.28 0.94 -13.34
CA ALA A 69 6.20 -0.02 -13.22
C ALA A 69 6.72 -1.45 -13.38
N LEU A 70 6.20 -2.38 -12.58
CA LEU A 70 6.47 -3.81 -12.67
C LEU A 70 5.29 -4.52 -13.35
N ASP A 71 5.52 -5.71 -13.91
CA ASP A 71 4.44 -6.58 -14.40
C ASP A 71 3.80 -7.37 -13.24
N ALA A 72 3.55 -6.68 -12.13
CA ALA A 72 2.97 -7.19 -10.91
C ALA A 72 1.63 -6.49 -10.66
N TYR A 73 0.56 -7.13 -11.10
CA TYR A 73 -0.82 -6.66 -10.94
C TYR A 73 -1.54 -7.51 -9.89
N PHE A 74 -2.43 -6.88 -9.13
CA PHE A 74 -3.22 -7.56 -8.11
C PHE A 74 -4.57 -6.87 -7.90
N ALA A 75 -5.52 -7.58 -7.32
CA ALA A 75 -6.86 -7.08 -7.05
C ALA A 75 -7.27 -7.41 -5.61
N PRO A 76 -7.09 -6.48 -4.65
CA PRO A 76 -7.55 -6.72 -3.29
C PRO A 76 -9.08 -6.66 -3.24
N CYS A 77 -9.67 -7.68 -2.64
CA CYS A 77 -11.10 -7.78 -2.39
C CYS A 77 -11.36 -7.72 -0.89
N ARG A 78 -12.12 -6.72 -0.46
CA ARG A 78 -12.50 -6.56 0.94
C ARG A 78 -13.68 -7.48 1.25
N VAL A 79 -13.44 -8.47 2.09
CA VAL A 79 -14.52 -9.22 2.74
C VAL A 79 -15.15 -8.30 3.79
N ASP A 80 -16.48 -8.21 3.79
CA ASP A 80 -17.18 -7.52 4.87
C ASP A 80 -17.01 -8.32 6.17
N ALA A 81 -16.98 -7.63 7.31
CA ALA A 81 -17.11 -8.34 8.56
C ALA A 81 -18.45 -9.10 8.53
N GLU A 82 -18.47 -10.34 9.00
CA GLU A 82 -19.75 -10.97 9.31
C GLU A 82 -20.53 -10.06 10.28
N PRO A 83 -21.86 -10.01 10.15
CA PRO A 83 -22.70 -9.20 11.02
C PRO A 83 -22.48 -9.51 12.51
#